data_AF-A0A6A7C1N3-F1
#
_entry.id   AF-A0A6A7C1N3-F1
#
_cell.length_a   1.000
_cell.length_b   1.000
_cell.length_c   1.000
_cell.angle_alpha   90.00
_cell.angle_beta   90.00
_cell.angle_gamma   90.00
#
_symmetry.space_group_name_H-M   'P 1'
#
loop_
_entity.id
_entity.type
_entity.pdbx_description
1 polymer ?
#
loop_
_entity_poly.entity_id
_entity_poly.type
_entity_poly.pdbx_seq_one_letter_code
_entity_poly.pdbx_strand_id
1 'polypeptide(L)'
;MPTNIQEWTDGMKHFPGNTSDLSQVELKGFELALCAHCDKSTKDFSVNGFFRRCEVHFKRSVTTVAKNGSIIPAMETTSFRDLAWSLLPDQPYEDFRDEVEHMATTCLQIKPWLYWFVSWSEFIFKAMSEIRISGCRTRPISRSSSKGTSKGTLQR
;
A
#
# COMPACT_ATOMS: atom_id res chain seq x y z
N MET A 1 -22.44 -6.37 -11.49
CA MET A 1 -21.35 -5.77 -10.70
C MET A 1 -21.97 -4.79 -9.72
N PRO A 2 -21.43 -4.66 -8.49
CA PRO A 2 -21.96 -3.68 -7.54
C PRO A 2 -21.85 -2.27 -8.12
N THR A 3 -22.87 -1.45 -7.90
CA THR A 3 -22.96 -0.07 -8.39
C THR A 3 -22.66 0.96 -7.29
N ASN A 4 -22.56 0.50 -6.03
CA ASN A 4 -22.25 1.32 -4.88
C ASN A 4 -20.87 0.95 -4.30
N ILE A 5 -19.99 1.95 -4.12
CA ILE A 5 -18.66 1.78 -3.50
C ILE A 5 -18.73 1.11 -2.13
N GLN A 6 -19.76 1.38 -1.33
CA GLN A 6 -19.91 0.77 -0.02
C GLN A 6 -20.07 -0.77 -0.12
N GLU A 7 -20.78 -1.27 -1.15
CA GLU A 7 -20.90 -2.72 -1.40
C GLU A 7 -19.58 -3.34 -1.83
N TRP A 8 -18.77 -2.60 -2.61
CA TRP A 8 -17.41 -3.04 -2.92
C TRP A 8 -16.54 -3.08 -1.67
N THR A 9 -16.63 -2.08 -0.80
CA THR A 9 -15.81 -1.90 0.41
C THR A 9 -16.20 -2.88 1.52
N ASP A 10 -17.51 -3.08 1.74
CA ASP A 10 -18.05 -4.07 2.68
C ASP A 10 -17.79 -5.50 2.18
N GLY A 11 -17.77 -5.68 0.85
CA GLY A 11 -17.29 -6.87 0.16
C GLY A 11 -15.77 -7.04 0.09
N MET A 12 -14.96 -6.05 0.48
CA MET A 12 -13.47 -6.16 0.45
C MET A 12 -12.93 -7.21 1.42
N LYS A 13 -13.74 -7.73 2.35
CA LYS A 13 -13.40 -8.98 3.07
C LYS A 13 -13.19 -10.17 2.12
N HIS A 14 -13.80 -10.15 0.94
CA HIS A 14 -13.71 -11.21 -0.07
C HIS A 14 -13.10 -10.76 -1.40
N PHE A 15 -13.00 -9.45 -1.66
CA PHE A 15 -12.33 -8.91 -2.84
C PHE A 15 -11.01 -8.21 -2.44
N PRO A 16 -9.84 -8.84 -2.68
CA PRO A 16 -8.55 -8.26 -2.33
C PRO A 16 -8.11 -7.10 -3.25
N GLY A 17 -9.00 -6.57 -4.09
CA GLY A 17 -8.65 -5.62 -5.14
C GLY A 17 -8.12 -6.29 -6.41
N ASN A 18 -7.99 -5.52 -7.48
CA ASN A 18 -7.34 -5.96 -8.70
C ASN A 18 -5.82 -5.98 -8.51
N THR A 19 -5.16 -7.08 -8.89
CA THR A 19 -3.70 -7.20 -8.84
C THR A 19 -3.13 -7.10 -10.25
N SER A 20 -2.56 -5.95 -10.60
CA SER A 20 -2.04 -5.70 -11.95
C SER A 20 -0.87 -4.71 -11.93
N ASP A 21 -0.10 -4.65 -13.01
CA ASP A 21 1.00 -3.69 -13.22
C ASP A 21 0.51 -2.56 -14.13
N LEU A 22 -0.36 -1.70 -13.61
CA LEU A 22 -0.82 -0.52 -14.34
C LEU A 22 0.28 0.56 -14.34
N SER A 23 0.54 1.14 -15.50
CA SER A 23 1.23 2.43 -15.61
C SER A 23 0.45 3.53 -14.88
N GLN A 24 1.07 4.67 -14.60
CA GLN A 24 0.36 5.79 -13.97
C GLN A 24 -0.82 6.29 -14.82
N VAL A 25 -0.69 6.24 -16.14
CA VAL A 25 -1.76 6.65 -17.08
C VAL A 25 -2.92 5.66 -17.02
N GLU A 26 -2.65 4.36 -17.03
CA GLU A 26 -3.67 3.34 -16.91
C GLU A 26 -4.35 3.35 -15.55
N LEU A 27 -3.59 3.59 -14.48
CA LEU A 27 -4.14 3.75 -13.14
C LEU A 27 -5.07 4.96 -13.07
N LYS A 28 -4.71 6.08 -13.72
CA LYS A 28 -5.57 7.25 -13.81
C LYS A 28 -6.83 6.99 -14.62
N GLY A 29 -6.70 6.27 -15.74
CA GLY A 29 -7.85 5.83 -16.54
C GLY A 29 -8.79 4.93 -15.74
N PHE A 30 -8.23 3.99 -14.96
CA PHE A 30 -8.99 3.12 -14.07
C PHE A 30 -9.72 3.90 -12.97
N GLU A 31 -9.04 4.85 -12.32
CA GLU A 31 -9.65 5.74 -11.32
C GLU A 31 -10.84 6.52 -11.91
N LEU A 32 -10.67 7.12 -13.10
CA LEU A 32 -11.73 7.87 -13.78
C LEU A 32 -12.91 6.98 -14.16
N ALA A 33 -12.66 5.78 -14.68
CA ALA A 33 -13.69 4.82 -15.05
C ALA A 33 -14.49 4.36 -13.83
N LEU A 34 -13.82 4.12 -12.70
CA LEU A 34 -14.48 3.70 -11.46
C LEU A 34 -15.30 4.83 -10.83
N CYS A 35 -14.79 6.06 -10.86
CA CYS A 35 -15.53 7.26 -10.45
C CYS A 35 -16.81 7.43 -11.29
N ALA A 36 -16.71 7.30 -12.61
CA ALA A 36 -17.86 7.38 -13.51
C ALA A 36 -18.88 6.25 -13.27
N HIS A 37 -18.41 5.02 -13.04
CA HIS A 37 -19.27 3.87 -12.76
C HIS A 37 -20.03 3.99 -11.43
N CYS A 38 -19.43 4.61 -10.41
CA CYS A 38 -20.00 4.75 -9.07
C CYS A 38 -20.63 6.12 -8.79
N ASP A 39 -20.70 7.00 -9.79
CA ASP A 39 -21.18 8.38 -9.66
C ASP A 39 -20.51 9.14 -8.49
N LYS A 40 -19.16 9.09 -8.45
CA LYS A 40 -18.33 9.75 -7.44
C LYS A 40 -17.29 10.68 -8.06
N SER A 41 -16.85 11.64 -7.26
CA SER A 41 -15.69 12.48 -7.58
C SER A 41 -14.38 11.78 -7.21
N THR A 42 -13.30 12.07 -7.95
CA THR A 42 -11.95 11.61 -7.62
C THR A 42 -11.45 12.12 -6.27
N LYS A 43 -12.10 13.15 -5.69
CA LYS A 43 -11.77 13.67 -4.35
C LYS A 43 -12.34 12.82 -3.22
N ASP A 44 -13.40 12.06 -3.50
CA ASP A 44 -14.11 11.25 -2.51
C ASP A 44 -13.62 9.79 -2.52
N PHE A 45 -12.56 9.51 -3.29
CA PHE A 45 -12.20 8.17 -3.70
C PHE A 45 -10.69 7.94 -3.63
N SER A 46 -10.27 6.77 -3.15
CA SER A 46 -8.87 6.32 -3.21
C SER A 46 -8.79 5.01 -3.98
N VAL A 47 -8.08 5.04 -5.11
CA VAL A 47 -7.86 3.87 -5.97
C VAL A 47 -7.09 2.75 -5.26
N ASN A 48 -6.36 3.09 -4.20
CA ASN A 48 -5.50 2.16 -3.45
C ASN A 48 -6.29 1.02 -2.78
N GLY A 49 -7.59 1.19 -2.52
CA GLY A 49 -8.44 0.11 -2.00
C GLY A 49 -8.81 -0.95 -3.06
N PHE A 50 -8.74 -0.57 -4.35
CA PHE A 50 -9.27 -1.34 -5.47
C PHE A 50 -8.18 -1.89 -6.38
N PHE A 51 -6.95 -1.42 -6.19
CA PHE A 51 -5.78 -1.80 -6.95
C PHE A 51 -4.62 -2.10 -6.00
N ARG A 52 -3.97 -3.25 -6.20
CA ARG A 52 -2.81 -3.67 -5.41
C ARG A 52 -1.71 -4.18 -6.32
N ARG A 53 -0.46 -3.93 -5.92
CA ARG A 53 0.68 -4.67 -6.46
C ARG A 53 1.00 -5.83 -5.55
N CYS A 54 1.60 -6.87 -6.11
CA CYS A 54 1.92 -8.09 -5.37
C CYS A 54 3.39 -8.46 -5.52
N GLU A 55 3.83 -9.36 -4.64
CA GLU A 55 5.16 -9.96 -4.65
C GLU A 55 5.55 -10.54 -6.03
N VAL A 56 4.61 -11.17 -6.74
CA VAL A 56 4.89 -11.77 -8.06
C VAL A 56 5.27 -10.71 -9.09
N HIS A 57 4.57 -9.58 -9.10
CA HIS A 57 4.87 -8.46 -10.00
C HIS A 57 6.20 -7.81 -9.66
N PHE A 58 6.50 -7.65 -8.37
CA PHE A 58 7.82 -7.19 -7.94
C PHE A 58 8.93 -8.14 -8.41
N LYS A 59 8.80 -9.46 -8.19
CA LYS A 59 9.76 -10.47 -8.65
C LYS A 59 9.97 -10.47 -10.17
N ARG A 60 8.88 -10.29 -10.93
CA ARG A 60 8.95 -10.15 -12.40
C ARG A 60 9.68 -8.88 -12.80
N SER A 61 9.37 -7.75 -12.17
CA SER A 61 10.02 -6.47 -12.41
C SER A 61 11.52 -6.53 -12.10
N VAL A 62 11.89 -7.12 -10.95
CA VAL A 62 13.28 -7.42 -10.58
C VAL A 62 13.98 -8.21 -11.67
N THR A 63 13.35 -9.27 -12.19
CA THR A 63 13.93 -10.09 -13.27
C THR A 63 14.16 -9.29 -14.55
N THR A 64 13.23 -8.40 -14.91
CA THR A 64 13.37 -7.52 -16.09
C THR A 64 14.49 -6.51 -15.90
N VAL A 65 14.57 -5.85 -14.74
CA VAL A 65 15.64 -4.89 -14.43
C VAL A 65 17.00 -5.57 -14.40
N ALA A 66 17.09 -6.74 -13.79
CA ALA A 66 18.33 -7.52 -13.71
C ALA A 66 18.88 -7.91 -15.09
N LYS A 67 18.00 -8.20 -16.06
CA LYS A 67 18.39 -8.50 -17.45
C LYS A 67 18.84 -7.26 -18.23
N ASN A 68 18.55 -6.07 -17.74
CA ASN A 68 18.93 -4.84 -18.42
C ASN A 68 20.39 -4.50 -18.09
N GLY A 69 21.30 -4.93 -18.98
CA GLY A 69 22.75 -4.72 -18.87
C GLY A 69 23.19 -3.25 -18.80
N SER A 70 22.34 -2.28 -19.18
CA SER A 70 22.66 -0.85 -19.03
C SER A 70 22.40 -0.33 -17.61
N ILE A 71 21.55 -1.02 -16.84
CA ILE A 71 21.17 -0.67 -15.48
C ILE A 71 21.98 -1.51 -14.48
N ILE A 72 21.96 -2.83 -14.67
CA ILE A 72 22.65 -3.80 -13.82
C ILE A 72 23.71 -4.51 -14.67
N PRO A 73 25.01 -4.42 -14.32
CA PRO A 73 26.05 -5.19 -15.00
C PRO A 73 25.76 -6.69 -14.99
N ALA A 74 26.05 -7.39 -16.09
CA ALA A 74 25.70 -8.80 -16.24
C ALA A 74 26.26 -9.68 -15.10
N MET A 75 27.45 -9.36 -14.61
CA MET A 75 28.10 -10.05 -13.48
C MET A 75 27.41 -9.83 -12.12
N GLU A 76 26.62 -8.76 -11.97
CA GLU A 76 25.93 -8.39 -10.74
C GLU A 76 24.45 -8.83 -10.73
N THR A 77 23.94 -9.36 -11.85
CA THR A 77 22.54 -9.78 -12.03
C THR A 77 22.02 -10.70 -10.91
N THR A 78 22.86 -11.62 -10.41
CA THR A 78 22.47 -12.54 -9.34
C THR A 78 22.46 -11.82 -7.99
N SER A 79 23.53 -11.11 -7.64
CA SER A 79 23.62 -10.34 -6.40
C SER A 79 22.51 -9.30 -6.27
N PHE A 80 22.16 -8.60 -7.36
CA PHE A 80 21.03 -7.67 -7.37
C PHE A 80 19.69 -8.38 -7.12
N ARG A 81 19.46 -9.55 -7.72
CA ARG A 81 18.22 -10.31 -7.50
C ARG A 81 18.10 -10.76 -6.05
N ASP A 82 19.18 -11.28 -5.48
CA ASP A 82 19.21 -11.76 -4.10
C ASP A 82 18.91 -10.60 -3.13
N LEU A 83 19.55 -9.45 -3.33
CA LEU A 83 19.30 -8.23 -2.54
C LEU A 83 17.87 -7.67 -2.73
N ALA A 84 17.33 -7.72 -3.94
CA ALA A 84 15.96 -7.27 -4.15
C ALA A 84 14.95 -8.22 -3.49
N TRP A 85 15.23 -9.52 -3.47
CA TRP A 85 14.35 -10.52 -2.87
C TRP A 85 14.45 -10.62 -1.36
N SER A 86 15.57 -10.21 -0.74
CA SER A 86 15.67 -10.09 0.73
C SER A 86 14.76 -9.01 1.32
N LEU A 87 14.20 -8.12 0.50
CA LEU A 87 13.17 -7.17 0.90
C LEU A 87 11.79 -7.81 1.18
N LEU A 88 11.53 -9.04 0.70
CA LEU A 88 10.21 -9.69 0.73
C LEU A 88 9.84 -10.43 2.02
N PRO A 89 10.77 -11.13 2.70
CA PRO A 89 10.53 -11.77 3.98
C PRO A 89 9.94 -10.81 5.02
N ASP A 90 9.38 -11.42 6.07
CA ASP A 90 8.91 -10.70 7.24
C ASP A 90 10.13 -10.22 8.04
N GLN A 91 10.29 -8.90 8.16
CA GLN A 91 11.44 -8.29 8.82
C GLN A 91 11.05 -6.94 9.44
N PRO A 92 11.77 -6.49 10.49
CA PRO A 92 11.56 -5.18 11.08
C PRO A 92 11.64 -4.06 10.05
N TYR A 93 10.81 -3.02 10.22
CA TYR A 93 10.80 -1.86 9.33
C TYR A 93 12.17 -1.17 9.22
N GLU A 94 12.91 -1.09 10.32
CA GLU A 94 14.24 -0.46 10.34
C GLU A 94 15.23 -1.21 9.44
N ASP A 95 15.27 -2.55 9.55
CA ASP A 95 16.13 -3.40 8.72
C ASP A 95 15.74 -3.29 7.24
N PHE A 96 14.44 -3.31 6.94
CA PHE A 96 13.91 -3.09 5.59
C PHE A 96 14.32 -1.72 5.03
N ARG A 97 14.20 -0.65 5.82
CA ARG A 97 14.56 0.71 5.40
C ARG A 97 16.04 0.77 5.06
N ASP A 98 16.89 0.26 5.96
CA ASP A 98 18.33 0.30 5.79
C ASP A 98 18.76 -0.49 4.55
N GLU A 99 18.11 -1.62 4.26
CA GLU A 99 18.34 -2.42 3.06
C GLU A 99 17.89 -1.72 1.77
N VAL A 100 16.74 -1.04 1.79
CA VAL A 100 16.27 -0.19 0.69
C VAL A 100 17.25 0.96 0.42
N GLU A 101 17.76 1.61 1.47
CA GLU A 101 18.73 2.70 1.35
C GLU A 101 20.08 2.20 0.84
N HIS A 102 20.55 1.04 1.33
CA HIS A 102 21.75 0.39 0.84
C HIS A 102 21.64 0.04 -0.65
N MET A 103 20.52 -0.52 -1.08
CA MET A 103 20.30 -0.85 -2.49
C MET A 103 20.21 0.41 -3.36
N ALA A 104 19.53 1.46 -2.89
CA ALA A 104 19.41 2.75 -3.59
C ALA A 104 20.73 3.51 -3.72
N THR A 105 21.67 3.30 -2.80
CA THR A 105 23.01 3.93 -2.83
C THR A 105 24.01 3.11 -3.65
N THR A 106 23.90 1.78 -3.63
CA THR A 106 24.76 0.87 -4.40
C THR A 106 24.44 0.92 -5.89
N CYS A 107 23.17 1.03 -6.26
CA CYS A 107 22.74 1.13 -7.65
C CYS A 107 21.85 2.36 -7.86
N LEU A 108 22.47 3.50 -8.19
CA LEU A 108 21.74 4.77 -8.36
C LEU A 108 20.68 4.72 -9.47
N GLN A 109 20.91 3.91 -10.50
CA GLN A 109 20.01 3.81 -11.65
C GLN A 109 18.66 3.17 -11.32
N ILE A 110 18.60 2.27 -10.33
CA ILE A 110 17.36 1.61 -9.90
C ILE A 110 16.59 2.42 -8.85
N LYS A 111 17.18 3.49 -8.29
CA LYS A 111 16.56 4.26 -7.20
C LYS A 111 15.13 4.74 -7.51
N PRO A 112 14.83 5.31 -8.71
CA PRO A 112 13.46 5.69 -9.05
C PRO A 112 12.51 4.49 -9.10
N TRP A 113 12.97 3.37 -9.67
CA TRP A 113 12.20 2.12 -9.74
C TRP A 113 11.93 1.54 -8.35
N LEU A 114 12.94 1.52 -7.47
CA LEU A 114 12.83 0.99 -6.12
C LEU A 114 11.85 1.81 -5.28
N TYR A 115 11.98 3.14 -5.27
CA TYR A 115 11.07 4.02 -4.53
C TYR A 115 9.65 3.99 -5.10
N TRP A 116 9.49 3.74 -6.40
CA TRP A 116 8.18 3.51 -7.00
C TRP A 116 7.54 2.20 -6.53
N PHE A 117 8.29 1.17 -6.16
CA PHE A 117 7.72 -0.01 -5.51
C PHE A 117 7.39 0.26 -4.05
N VAL A 118 8.32 0.85 -3.29
CA VAL A 118 8.17 1.15 -1.85
C VAL A 118 7.00 2.10 -1.56
N SER A 119 6.70 3.05 -2.45
CA SER A 119 5.55 3.95 -2.27
C SER A 119 4.17 3.28 -2.37
N TRP A 120 4.10 2.03 -2.85
CA TRP A 120 2.83 1.29 -3.07
C TRP A 120 2.81 -0.07 -2.35
N SER A 121 3.71 -0.29 -1.39
CA SER A 121 4.17 -1.63 -1.04
C SER A 121 3.54 -2.27 0.19
N GLU A 122 2.46 -1.72 0.77
CA GLU A 122 1.86 -2.34 1.97
C GLU A 122 1.41 -3.79 1.73
N PHE A 123 1.23 -4.18 0.47
CA PHE A 123 0.89 -5.54 0.03
C PHE A 123 2.06 -6.32 -0.59
N ILE A 124 3.23 -5.69 -0.75
CA ILE A 124 4.43 -6.30 -1.35
C ILE A 124 5.45 -6.62 -0.26
N PHE A 125 5.71 -5.66 0.64
CA PHE A 125 6.71 -5.76 1.69
C PHE A 125 6.00 -5.81 3.04
N LYS A 126 6.13 -6.94 3.75
CA LYS A 126 5.46 -7.14 5.06
C LYS A 126 5.87 -6.09 6.09
N ALA A 127 7.15 -5.69 6.08
CA ALA A 127 7.70 -4.63 6.93
C ALA A 127 6.91 -3.30 6.84
N MET A 128 6.27 -3.02 5.70
CA MET A 128 5.49 -1.79 5.48
C MET A 128 4.07 -1.86 6.06
N SER A 129 3.59 -3.07 6.38
CA SER A 129 2.28 -3.26 7.00
C SER A 129 2.28 -2.93 8.50
N GLU A 130 3.42 -3.04 9.18
CA GLU A 130 3.56 -2.83 10.63
C GLU A 130 3.47 -1.36 11.06
N ILE A 131 3.87 -0.43 10.19
CA ILE A 131 3.84 1.02 10.45
C ILE A 131 2.41 1.51 10.74
N ARG A 132 1.39 0.84 10.19
CA ARG A 132 -0.02 1.19 10.45
C ARG A 132 -0.51 0.73 11.82
N ILE A 133 0.07 -0.33 12.38
CA ILE A 133 -0.36 -0.87 13.68
C ILE A 133 0.22 -0.03 14.82
N SER A 134 1.46 0.47 14.68
CA SER A 134 2.11 1.33 15.68
C SER A 134 1.74 2.83 15.57
N GLY A 135 1.20 3.27 14.43
CA GLY A 135 0.82 4.66 14.16
C GLY A 135 -0.62 5.05 14.51
N CYS A 136 -1.47 4.14 14.98
CA CYS A 136 -2.86 4.46 15.33
C CYS A 136 -2.94 5.16 16.70
N ARG A 137 -2.56 6.44 16.77
CA ARG A 137 -3.11 7.36 17.77
C ARG A 137 -4.51 7.76 17.36
N THR A 138 -5.48 6.85 17.47
CA THR A 138 -6.84 7.28 17.74
C THR A 138 -6.83 7.91 19.12
N ARG A 139 -6.88 9.24 19.18
CA ARG A 139 -7.27 9.94 20.42
C ARG A 139 -8.55 9.28 20.91
N PRO A 140 -8.67 8.94 22.21
CA PRO A 140 -9.95 8.56 22.75
C PRO A 140 -10.91 9.71 22.45
N ILE A 141 -12.01 9.40 21.75
CA ILE A 141 -13.19 10.26 21.79
C ILE A 141 -13.52 10.36 23.28
N SER A 142 -13.23 11.50 23.88
CA SER A 142 -13.69 11.83 25.21
C SER A 142 -15.21 11.76 25.16
N ARG A 143 -15.76 10.64 25.63
CA ARG A 143 -17.16 10.57 26.03
C ARG A 143 -17.33 11.63 27.10
N SER A 144 -17.85 12.79 26.68
CA SER A 144 -18.43 13.77 27.59
C SER A 144 -19.52 13.05 28.36
N SER A 145 -19.25 12.77 29.64
CA SER A 145 -20.24 12.34 30.61
C SER A 145 -21.42 13.30 30.58
N SER A 146 -22.51 12.87 29.95
CA SER A 146 -23.83 13.43 30.19
C SER A 146 -24.16 13.19 31.67
N LYS A 147 -24.03 14.24 32.48
CA LYS A 147 -24.53 14.31 33.86
C LYS A 147 -26.02 13.95 33.85
N GLY A 148 -26.34 12.74 34.33
CA GLY A 148 -27.69 12.43 34.80
C GLY A 148 -27.96 13.24 36.06
N THR A 149 -28.73 14.32 35.94
CA THR A 149 -29.23 15.06 37.09
C THR A 149 -30.47 14.35 37.62
N SER A 150 -30.31 13.59 38.71
CA SER A 150 -31.43 13.13 39.54
C SER A 150 -32.16 14.35 40.12
N LYS A 151 -33.43 14.53 39.76
CA LYS A 151 -34.36 15.34 40.55
C LYS A 151 -35.22 14.40 41.37
N GLY A 152 -35.07 14.49 42.69
CA GLY A 152 -36.02 13.93 43.64
C GLY A 152 -37.36 14.65 43.54
N THR A 153 -38.44 13.93 43.81
CA THR A 153 -39.73 14.51 44.17
C THR A 153 -40.37 13.55 45.16
N LEU A 154 -40.42 14.01 46.41
CA LEU A 154 -41.17 13.43 47.52
C LEU A 154 -42.27 14.44 47.86
N GLN A 155 -43.53 14.01 47.80
CA GLN A 155 -44.77 14.51 48.45
C GLN A 155 -45.94 13.96 47.62
N ARG A 156 -46.97 13.32 48.19
CA ARG A 156 -47.62 13.52 49.48
C ARG A 156 -47.84 12.21 50.23
#